data_AF-A0A9E8N0B1-F1
#
_entry.id   AF-A0A9E8N0B1-F1
#
_cell.length_a   1.000
_cell.length_b   1.000
_cell.length_c   1.000
_cell.angle_alpha   90.00
_cell.angle_beta   90.00
_cell.angle_gamma   90.00
#
_symmetry.space_group_name_H-M   'P 1'
#
loop_
_entity.id
_entity.type
_entity.pdbx_description
1 polymer ?
#
loop_
_entity_poly.entity_id
_entity_poly.type
_entity_poly.pdbx_seq_one_letter_code
_entity_poly.pdbx_strand_id
1 'polypeptide(L)' 'MELGDKIKFYFGGKEKEGVVYKIFSKTIYILTDFNHHKGKVIRRKLSDLSEEKWKKKK' A
#
# COMPACT_ATOMS: atom_id res chain seq x y z
N MET A 1 -10.55 -0.15 -3.51
CA MET A 1 -9.93 0.05 -2.18
C MET A 1 -10.76 1.09 -1.45
N GLU A 2 -11.16 0.78 -0.22
CA GLU A 2 -11.94 1.65 0.67
C GLU A 2 -11.10 2.06 1.89
N LEU A 3 -11.52 3.11 2.60
CA LEU A 3 -10.88 3.54 3.84
C LEU A 3 -11.13 2.50 4.95
N GLY A 4 -10.07 2.05 5.61
CA GLY A 4 -10.14 0.99 6.63
C GLY A 4 -9.89 -0.41 6.10
N ASP A 5 -9.71 -0.58 4.79
CA ASP A 5 -9.46 -1.88 4.18
C ASP A 5 -8.04 -2.38 4.52
N LYS A 6 -7.92 -3.66 4.87
CA LYS A 6 -6.63 -4.32 5.14
C LYS A 6 -6.04 -4.83 3.83
N ILE A 7 -4.94 -4.24 3.40
CA ILE A 7 -4.26 -4.61 2.16
C ILE A 7 -2.88 -5.17 2.43
N LYS A 8 -2.51 -6.18 1.63
CA LYS A 8 -1.14 -6.68 1.52
C LYS A 8 -0.47 -5.96 0.36
N PHE A 9 0.72 -5.42 0.59
CA PHE A 9 1.51 -4.75 -0.44
C PHE A 9 2.97 -5.11 -0.31
N TYR A 10 3.70 -5.10 -1.43
CA TYR A 10 5.15 -5.31 -1.40
C TYR A 10 5.87 -4.01 -1.04
N PHE A 11 6.69 -4.05 0.00
CA PHE A 11 7.49 -2.90 0.42
C PHE A 11 8.87 -3.35 0.92
N GLY A 12 9.92 -2.81 0.29
CA GLY A 12 11.30 -3.15 0.64
C GLY A 12 11.66 -4.62 0.38
N GLY A 13 11.12 -5.21 -0.70
CA GLY A 13 11.38 -6.60 -1.08
C GLY A 13 10.67 -7.65 -0.22
N LYS A 14 9.76 -7.24 0.68
CA LYS A 14 8.94 -8.14 1.50
C LYS A 14 7.47 -7.79 1.36
N GLU A 15 6.63 -8.81 1.51
CA GLU A 15 5.19 -8.63 1.67
C GLU A 15 4.88 -8.07 3.03
N LYS A 16 3.99 -7.10 3.03
CA LYS A 16 3.73 -6.25 4.16
C LYS A 16 2.23 -6.01 4.26
N GLU A 17 1.70 -6.09 5.48
CA GLU A 17 0.31 -5.80 5.78
C GLU A 17 0.14 -4.36 6.27
N GLY A 18 -0.94 -3.74 5.84
CA GLY A 18 -1.34 -2.42 6.30
C GLY A 18 -2.82 -2.15 6.07
N VAL A 19 -3.30 -1.08 6.69
CA VAL A 19 -4.68 -0.62 6.60
C VAL A 19 -4.73 0.67 5.80
N VAL A 20 -5.66 0.80 4.88
CA VAL A 20 -5.83 2.03 4.12
C VAL A 20 -6.34 3.14 5.05
N TYR A 21 -5.46 4.08 5.37
CA TYR A 21 -5.76 5.21 6.26
C TYR A 21 -6.40 6.39 5.52
N LYS A 22 -5.91 6.69 4.31
CA LYS A 22 -6.43 7.79 3.50
C LYS A 22 -6.35 7.49 2.02
N ILE A 23 -7.39 7.77 1.27
CA ILE A 23 -7.43 7.60 -0.19
C ILE A 23 -7.61 8.99 -0.79
N PHE A 24 -6.74 9.32 -1.73
CA PHE A 24 -6.90 10.44 -2.63
C PHE A 24 -6.95 9.91 -4.06
N SER A 25 -7.45 10.72 -4.98
CA SER A 25 -7.64 10.33 -6.39
C SER A 25 -6.37 9.80 -7.08
N LYS A 26 -5.18 10.17 -6.62
CA LYS A 26 -3.89 9.73 -7.20
C LYS A 26 -2.95 9.04 -6.20
N THR A 27 -3.24 9.08 -4.91
CA THR A 27 -2.35 8.59 -3.86
C THR A 27 -3.13 7.97 -2.73
N ILE A 28 -2.63 6.87 -2.20
CA ILE A 28 -3.17 6.25 -1.00
C ILE A 28 -2.14 6.31 0.14
N TYR A 29 -2.65 6.44 1.34
CA TYR A 29 -1.91 6.42 2.58
C TYR A 29 -2.29 5.15 3.30
N ILE A 30 -1.29 4.31 3.54
CA ILE A 30 -1.46 3.00 4.15
C ILE A 30 -0.79 3.05 5.52
N LEU A 31 -1.55 2.81 6.57
CA LEU A 31 -1.03 2.61 7.92
C LEU A 31 -0.42 1.21 8.00
N THR A 32 0.87 1.10 8.32
CA THR A 32 1.53 -0.20 8.40
C THR A 32 1.35 -0.83 9.76
N ASP A 33 1.11 -2.14 9.77
CA ASP A 33 1.08 -2.95 10.98
C ASP A 33 2.31 -3.89 11.02
N PHE A 34 3.53 -3.33 11.02
CA PHE A 34 4.74 -4.14 11.27
C PHE A 34 5.13 -4.07 12.74
N ASN A 35 5.63 -5.19 13.26
CA ASN A 35 6.07 -5.35 14.65
C ASN A 35 6.99 -4.21 15.16
N HIS A 36 7.89 -3.70 14.31
CA HIS A 36 8.82 -2.60 14.64
C HIS A 36 8.39 -1.19 14.17
N HIS A 37 7.31 -1.07 13.40
CA HIS A 37 6.84 0.21 12.86
C HIS A 37 5.30 0.28 12.87
N LYS A 38 4.70 -0.07 14.01
CA LYS A 38 3.26 0.07 14.22
C LYS A 38 2.84 1.53 14.05
N GLY A 39 1.91 1.79 13.15
CA GLY A 39 1.34 3.12 12.93
C GLY A 39 2.10 4.00 11.94
N LYS A 40 3.17 3.52 11.29
CA LYS A 40 3.84 4.30 10.25
C LYS A 40 2.93 4.43 9.01
N VAL A 41 2.75 5.66 8.53
CA VAL A 41 1.94 5.91 7.34
C VAL A 41 2.83 5.94 6.11
N ILE A 42 2.57 5.04 5.18
CA ILE A 42 3.25 4.97 3.88
C ILE A 42 2.38 5.62 2.82
N ARG A 43 2.91 6.65 2.16
CA ARG A 43 2.29 7.24 0.98
C ARG A 43 2.69 6.48 -0.27
N ARG A 44 1.72 5.95 -1.02
CA ARG A 44 1.91 5.32 -2.33
C ARG A 44 1.04 6.00 -3.38
N LYS A 45 1.54 6.04 -4.61
CA LYS A 45 0.72 6.48 -5.74
C LYS A 45 -0.21 5.35 -6.15
N LEU A 46 -1.46 5.65 -6.45
CA LEU A 46 -2.42 4.64 -6.91
C LEU A 46 -1.91 3.96 -8.20
N SER A 47 -1.19 4.69 -9.05
CA SER A 47 -0.56 4.16 -10.26
C SER A 47 0.54 3.12 -10.01
N ASP A 48 1.10 3.05 -8.79
CA ASP A 48 2.11 2.06 -8.38
C ASP A 48 1.46 0.78 -7.85
N LEU A 49 0.20 0.89 -7.38
CA LEU A 49 -0.63 -0.22 -6.89
C LEU A 49 -1.55 -0.79 -7.97
N SER A 50 -1.90 0.01 -8.98
CA SER A 50 -2.66 -0.47 -10.13
C SER A 50 -1.78 -1.47 -10.88
N GLU A 51 -2.23 -2.72 -10.93
CA GLU A 51 -1.62 -3.90 -11.55
C GLU A 51 -1.12 -3.69 -13.01
N GLU A 52 -1.44 -2.56 -13.64
CA GLU A 52 -1.09 -2.23 -15.02
C GLU A 52 0.43 -2.17 -15.28
N LYS A 53 1.26 -1.95 -14.24
CA LYS A 53 2.72 -2.04 -14.35
C LYS A 53 3.29 -3.41 -14.00
N TRP A 54 2.56 -4.26 -13.29
CA TRP A 54 3.07 -5.57 -12.84
C TRP A 54 3.06 -6.63 -13.96
N LYS A 55 2.26 -6.44 -15.03
CA LYS A 55 2.22 -7.36 -16.18
C LYS A 55 3.24 -7.08 -17.30
N LYS A 56 4.11 -6.06 -17.21
CA LYS A 56 5.19 -5.82 -18.20
C LYS A 56 6.55 -6.33 -17.73
N LYS A 57 6.62 -7.63 -17.47
CA LYS A 57 7.88 -8.39 -17.44
C LYS A 57 7.59 -9.86 -17.73
N LYS A 58 7.15 -10.15 -18.95
CA LYS A 58 7.35 -11.45 -19.58
C LYS A 58 7.52 -11.24 -21.07
#